data_AF-A0AAP8GXX1-F1
#
_entry.id   AF-A0AAP8GXX1-F1
#
_cell.length_a   1.000
_cell.length_b   1.000
_cell.length_c   1.000
_cell.angle_alpha   90.00
_cell.angle_beta   90.00
_cell.angle_gamma   90.00
#
_symmetry.space_group_name_H-M   'P 1'
#
loop_
_entity.id
_entity.type
_entity.pdbx_description
1 polymer ?
#
loop_
_entity_poly.entity_id
_entity_poly.type
_entity_poly.pdbx_seq_one_letter_code
_entity_poly.pdbx_strand_id
1 'polypeptide(L)'
;MTITHIATELAAVSEKTSSSIQQLTSKSESIVGIAKTGTSLATTSEEKANKGKEQLNLQNKRMESIQTNMETIITDTHELLDISNKINEIIDIVKSIAEQTNLLALNAAIESARAGEFGKGFSVVAGEIRKLSEQTKESISNVTKLVEKTNEQIIHVSSSVEQISSLVSEGTDSMHATDQYFQEIVKDMSNSKEQNKKIENELETISQVMKSIQDDSSTMALTADNLQLELNR
;
A
#
# COMPACT_ATOMS: atom_id res chain seq x y z
N MET A 1 33.83 -72.88 23.53
CA MET A 1 32.64 -72.53 22.72
C MET A 1 32.10 -71.13 23.05
N THR A 2 31.98 -70.73 24.32
CA THR A 2 31.44 -69.41 24.71
C THR A 2 32.30 -68.22 24.31
N ILE A 3 33.64 -68.25 24.46
CA ILE A 3 34.49 -67.09 24.15
C ILE A 3 34.62 -66.86 22.63
N THR A 4 34.73 -67.91 21.81
CA THR A 4 34.76 -67.80 20.34
C THR A 4 33.45 -67.21 19.80
N HIS A 5 32.32 -67.60 20.40
CA HIS A 5 31.02 -67.04 20.07
C HIS A 5 30.94 -65.55 20.43
N ILE A 6 31.40 -65.16 21.63
CA ILE A 6 31.48 -63.75 22.06
C ILE A 6 32.38 -62.93 21.13
N ALA A 7 33.55 -63.44 20.72
CA ALA A 7 34.44 -62.75 19.77
C ALA A 7 33.75 -62.53 18.41
N THR A 8 33.06 -63.54 17.89
CA THR A 8 32.33 -63.44 16.62
C THR A 8 31.18 -62.44 16.71
N GLU A 9 30.42 -62.46 17.82
CA GLU A 9 29.36 -61.48 18.06
C GLU A 9 29.91 -60.06 18.20
N LEU A 10 31.03 -59.88 18.89
CA LEU A 10 31.68 -58.59 19.09
C LEU A 10 32.16 -57.98 17.78
N ALA A 11 32.77 -58.79 16.89
CA ALA A 11 33.16 -58.36 15.55
C ALA A 11 31.94 -57.93 14.71
N ALA A 12 30.87 -58.75 14.71
CA ALA A 12 29.65 -58.44 13.97
C ALA A 12 28.95 -57.17 14.48
N VAL A 13 28.92 -56.95 15.81
CA VAL A 13 28.38 -55.73 16.41
C VAL A 13 29.23 -54.51 16.05
N SER A 14 30.56 -54.63 16.04
CA SER A 14 31.45 -53.53 15.63
C SER A 14 31.26 -53.16 14.16
N GLU A 15 31.20 -54.15 13.27
CA GLU A 15 30.98 -53.90 11.84
C GLU A 15 29.64 -53.19 11.58
N LYS A 16 28.58 -53.64 12.25
CA LYS A 16 27.25 -53.01 12.19
C LYS A 16 27.26 -51.59 12.76
N THR A 17 28.01 -51.36 13.84
CA THR A 17 28.16 -50.03 14.46
C THR A 17 28.87 -49.06 13.52
N SER A 18 29.99 -49.49 12.93
CA SER A 18 30.75 -48.72 11.94
C SER A 18 29.89 -48.32 10.74
N SER A 19 29.13 -49.27 10.17
CA SER A 19 28.18 -48.99 9.08
C SER A 19 27.11 -47.96 9.48
N SER A 20 26.59 -48.07 10.70
CA SER A 20 25.58 -47.14 11.23
C SER A 20 26.15 -45.72 11.41
N ILE A 21 27.40 -45.59 11.87
CA ILE A 21 28.09 -44.31 12.04
C ILE A 21 28.35 -43.63 10.68
N GLN A 22 28.74 -44.38 9.66
CA GLN A 22 28.91 -43.83 8.31
C GLN A 22 27.58 -43.24 7.79
N GLN A 23 26.46 -43.94 8.01
CA GLN A 23 25.14 -43.43 7.64
C GLN A 23 24.75 -42.17 8.43
N LEU A 24 25.00 -42.15 9.74
CA LEU A 24 24.74 -40.99 10.59
C LEU A 24 25.62 -39.79 10.22
N THR A 25 26.87 -40.02 9.82
CA THR A 25 27.78 -38.97 9.35
C THR A 25 27.24 -38.31 8.10
N SER A 26 26.88 -39.10 7.07
CA SER A 26 26.29 -38.58 5.84
C SER A 26 24.97 -37.83 6.10
N LYS A 27 24.11 -38.34 6.99
CA LYS A 27 22.88 -37.64 7.38
C LYS A 27 23.18 -36.32 8.10
N SER A 28 24.15 -36.29 8.99
CA SER A 28 24.54 -35.08 9.73
C SER A 28 25.06 -33.99 8.78
N GLU A 29 25.89 -34.35 7.82
CA GLU A 29 26.36 -33.43 6.77
C GLU A 29 25.18 -32.87 5.94
N SER A 30 24.20 -33.71 5.60
CA SER A 30 23.00 -33.29 4.90
C SER A 30 22.17 -32.28 5.72
N ILE A 31 22.02 -32.50 7.04
CA ILE A 31 21.29 -31.57 7.91
C ILE A 31 22.05 -30.23 8.04
N VAL A 32 23.39 -30.24 8.12
CA VAL A 32 24.19 -29.00 8.07
C VAL A 32 23.91 -28.24 6.77
N GLY A 33 23.85 -28.94 5.63
CA GLY A 33 23.48 -28.34 4.35
C GLY A 33 22.09 -27.68 4.39
N ILE A 34 21.10 -28.36 4.95
CA ILE A 34 19.73 -27.84 5.13
C ILE A 34 19.73 -26.60 6.03
N ALA A 35 20.45 -26.61 7.16
CA ALA A 35 20.54 -25.47 8.07
C ALA A 35 21.15 -24.24 7.39
N LYS A 36 22.21 -24.42 6.60
CA LYS A 36 22.83 -23.35 5.81
C LYS A 36 21.89 -22.77 4.76
N THR A 37 21.16 -23.63 4.03
CA THR A 37 20.12 -23.18 3.10
C THR A 37 19.01 -22.44 3.82
N GLY A 38 18.59 -22.90 5.00
CA GLY A 38 17.63 -22.24 5.87
C GLY A 38 18.07 -20.83 6.27
N THR A 39 19.32 -20.65 6.69
CA THR A 39 19.90 -19.35 7.03
C THR A 39 19.93 -18.40 5.82
N SER A 40 20.29 -18.90 4.64
CA SER A 40 20.29 -18.11 3.40
C SER A 40 18.87 -17.65 3.01
N LEU A 41 17.89 -18.56 3.10
CA LEU A 41 16.49 -18.25 2.83
C LEU A 41 15.92 -17.23 3.84
N ALA A 42 16.28 -17.37 5.12
CA ALA A 42 15.88 -16.44 6.16
C ALA A 42 16.45 -15.04 5.91
N THR A 43 17.73 -14.95 5.55
CA THR A 43 18.40 -13.68 5.20
C THR A 43 17.73 -13.02 3.99
N THR A 44 17.46 -13.79 2.92
CA THR A 44 16.80 -13.26 1.72
C THR A 44 15.37 -12.80 2.02
N SER A 45 14.64 -13.52 2.87
CA SER A 45 13.27 -13.16 3.26
C SER A 45 13.24 -11.90 4.12
N GLU A 46 14.19 -11.75 5.04
CA GLU A 46 14.39 -10.55 5.85
C GLU A 46 14.72 -9.32 4.97
N GLU A 47 15.60 -9.46 3.98
CA GLU A 47 15.90 -8.40 3.01
C GLU A 47 14.66 -7.97 2.22
N LYS A 48 13.86 -8.94 1.74
CA LYS A 48 12.61 -8.66 1.03
C LYS A 48 11.59 -7.95 1.92
N ALA A 49 11.46 -8.38 3.17
CA ALA A 49 10.57 -7.72 4.13
C ALA A 49 11.01 -6.28 4.40
N ASN A 50 12.30 -6.04 4.60
CA ASN A 50 12.84 -4.69 4.77
C ASN A 50 12.61 -3.79 3.55
N LYS A 51 12.80 -4.31 2.32
CA LYS A 51 12.43 -3.59 1.09
C LYS A 51 10.93 -3.30 1.03
N GLY A 52 10.09 -4.23 1.46
CA GLY A 52 8.64 -4.03 1.59
C GLY A 52 8.30 -2.85 2.51
N LYS A 53 8.94 -2.78 3.68
CA LYS A 53 8.78 -1.65 4.62
C LYS A 53 9.21 -0.30 4.03
N GLU A 54 10.32 -0.28 3.28
CA GLU A 54 10.77 0.94 2.59
C GLU A 54 9.73 1.43 1.57
N GLN A 55 9.15 0.50 0.78
CA GLN A 55 8.08 0.82 -0.16
C GLN A 55 6.81 1.33 0.54
N LEU A 56 6.44 0.74 1.69
CA LEU A 56 5.31 1.24 2.49
C LEU A 56 5.57 2.66 3.01
N ASN A 57 6.77 2.96 3.46
CA ASN A 57 7.13 4.33 3.89
C ASN A 57 6.99 5.33 2.74
N LEU A 58 7.50 5.00 1.55
CA LEU A 58 7.31 5.84 0.37
C LEU A 58 5.83 6.04 0.03
N GLN A 59 5.04 4.99 0.14
CA GLN A 59 3.61 5.05 -0.14
C GLN A 59 2.87 5.88 0.92
N ASN A 60 3.29 5.89 2.20
CA ASN A 60 2.69 6.74 3.24
C ASN A 60 2.91 8.21 2.92
N LYS A 61 4.12 8.58 2.50
CA LYS A 61 4.42 9.96 2.04
C LYS A 61 3.57 10.38 0.84
N ARG A 62 3.22 9.43 -0.04
CA ARG A 62 2.30 9.70 -1.15
C ARG A 62 0.89 9.94 -0.65
N MET A 63 0.41 9.17 0.33
CA MET A 63 -0.89 9.41 0.97
C MET A 63 -0.96 10.78 1.66
N GLU A 64 0.08 11.17 2.40
CA GLU A 64 0.21 12.52 2.99
C GLU A 64 0.17 13.62 1.92
N SER A 65 0.82 13.40 0.77
CA SER A 65 0.79 14.34 -0.35
C SER A 65 -0.61 14.44 -0.98
N ILE A 66 -1.31 13.31 -1.12
CA ILE A 66 -2.69 13.29 -1.60
C ILE A 66 -3.61 14.04 -0.62
N GLN A 67 -3.43 13.84 0.68
CA GLN A 67 -4.17 14.56 1.73
C GLN A 67 -3.99 16.08 1.61
N THR A 68 -2.75 16.54 1.47
CA THR A 68 -2.44 17.97 1.29
C THR A 68 -3.10 18.54 0.02
N ASN A 69 -3.07 17.78 -1.08
CA ASN A 69 -3.71 18.19 -2.33
C ASN A 69 -5.24 18.27 -2.18
N MET A 70 -5.86 17.35 -1.43
CA MET A 70 -7.30 17.39 -1.16
C MET A 70 -7.69 18.62 -0.34
N GLU A 71 -6.90 18.99 0.67
CA GLU A 71 -7.12 20.23 1.45
C GLU A 71 -7.05 21.48 0.56
N THR A 72 -6.12 21.48 -0.40
CA THR A 72 -6.03 22.56 -1.41
C THR A 72 -7.27 22.60 -2.28
N ILE A 73 -7.73 21.45 -2.80
CA ILE A 73 -8.96 21.39 -3.61
C ILE A 73 -10.18 21.88 -2.82
N ILE A 74 -10.31 21.51 -1.54
CA ILE A 74 -11.40 22.01 -0.68
C ILE A 74 -11.35 23.53 -0.59
N THR A 75 -10.16 24.09 -0.36
CA THR A 75 -9.96 25.55 -0.29
C THR A 75 -10.37 26.22 -1.60
N ASP A 76 -9.89 25.72 -2.74
CA ASP A 76 -10.25 26.24 -4.06
C ASP A 76 -11.76 26.15 -4.34
N THR A 77 -12.41 25.07 -3.92
CA THR A 77 -13.87 24.93 -4.08
C THR A 77 -14.65 25.93 -3.23
N HIS A 78 -14.16 26.28 -2.04
CA HIS A 78 -14.75 27.35 -1.22
C HIS A 78 -14.58 28.72 -1.88
N GLU A 79 -13.39 29.02 -2.41
CA GLU A 79 -13.16 30.27 -3.14
C GLU A 79 -14.05 30.38 -4.39
N LEU A 80 -14.24 29.29 -5.14
CA LEU A 80 -15.15 29.25 -6.28
C LEU A 80 -16.61 29.50 -5.88
N LEU A 81 -17.04 28.98 -4.73
CA LEU A 81 -18.38 29.21 -4.20
C LEU A 81 -18.57 30.70 -3.88
N ASP A 82 -17.59 31.34 -3.25
CA ASP A 82 -17.61 32.78 -2.95
C ASP A 82 -17.63 33.64 -4.21
N ILE A 83 -16.85 33.29 -5.23
CA ILE A 83 -16.87 33.95 -6.53
C ILE A 83 -18.26 33.81 -7.18
N SER A 84 -18.84 32.61 -7.13
CA SER A 84 -20.16 32.34 -7.68
C SER A 84 -21.26 33.17 -6.99
N ASN A 85 -21.19 33.32 -5.66
CA ASN A 85 -22.09 34.20 -4.91
C ASN A 85 -21.97 35.67 -5.35
N LYS A 86 -20.75 36.18 -5.56
CA LYS A 86 -20.53 37.54 -6.09
C LYS A 86 -21.08 37.70 -7.51
N ILE A 87 -21.00 36.67 -8.34
CA ILE A 87 -21.59 36.69 -9.69
C ILE A 87 -23.11 36.79 -9.60
N ASN A 88 -23.76 36.06 -8.67
CA ASN A 88 -25.20 36.18 -8.44
C ASN A 88 -25.61 37.60 -8.02
N GLU A 89 -24.85 38.26 -7.14
CA GLU A 89 -25.09 39.67 -6.79
C GLU A 89 -25.02 40.59 -8.01
N ILE A 90 -24.04 40.38 -8.90
CA ILE A 90 -23.91 41.15 -10.14
C ILE A 90 -25.11 40.88 -11.07
N ILE A 91 -25.52 39.61 -11.22
CA ILE A 91 -26.68 39.21 -12.01
C ILE A 91 -27.94 39.96 -11.54
N ASP A 92 -28.17 40.05 -10.23
CA ASP A 92 -29.32 40.76 -9.66
C ASP A 92 -29.27 42.27 -9.97
N ILE A 93 -28.08 42.88 -9.86
CA ILE A 93 -27.88 44.30 -10.22
C ILE A 93 -28.20 44.53 -11.69
N VAL A 94 -27.64 43.73 -12.61
CA VAL A 94 -27.86 43.91 -14.05
C VAL A 94 -29.32 43.63 -14.42
N LYS A 95 -29.97 42.66 -13.76
CA LYS A 95 -31.40 42.38 -13.94
C LYS A 95 -32.24 43.60 -13.55
N SER A 96 -31.92 44.22 -12.42
CA SER A 96 -32.57 45.47 -11.98
C SER A 96 -32.37 46.61 -12.98
N ILE A 97 -31.16 46.78 -13.51
CA ILE A 97 -30.86 47.79 -14.54
C ILE A 97 -31.68 47.53 -15.81
N ALA A 98 -31.76 46.28 -16.27
CA ALA A 98 -32.54 45.91 -17.44
C ALA A 98 -34.05 46.14 -17.23
N GLU A 99 -34.56 45.89 -16.02
CA GLU A 99 -35.95 46.21 -15.63
C GLU A 99 -36.22 47.71 -15.65
N GLN A 100 -35.34 48.52 -15.05
CA GLN A 100 -35.47 49.97 -15.05
C GLN A 100 -35.35 50.57 -16.45
N THR A 101 -34.41 50.06 -17.27
CA THR A 101 -34.23 50.51 -18.66
C THR A 101 -35.45 50.18 -19.50
N ASN A 102 -36.04 49.00 -19.30
CA ASN A 102 -37.29 48.62 -19.96
C ASN A 102 -38.45 49.54 -19.57
N LEU A 103 -38.54 49.92 -18.28
CA LEU A 103 -39.57 50.85 -17.80
C LEU A 103 -39.37 52.27 -18.35
N LEU A 104 -38.13 52.75 -18.41
CA LEU A 104 -37.78 54.03 -19.03
C LEU A 104 -38.12 54.06 -20.52
N ALA A 105 -37.80 52.98 -21.24
CA ALA A 105 -38.14 52.83 -22.65
C ALA A 105 -39.66 52.82 -22.88
N LEU A 106 -40.42 52.15 -22.00
CA LEU A 106 -41.88 52.17 -22.05
C LEU A 106 -42.43 53.58 -21.85
N ASN A 107 -41.94 54.31 -20.85
CA ASN A 107 -42.35 55.70 -20.61
C ASN A 107 -42.02 56.61 -21.79
N ALA A 108 -40.83 56.45 -22.39
CA ALA A 108 -40.42 57.20 -23.58
C ALA A 108 -41.30 56.88 -24.80
N ALA A 109 -41.71 55.62 -24.98
CA ALA A 109 -42.64 55.22 -26.04
C ALA A 109 -44.03 55.85 -25.85
N ILE A 110 -44.53 55.90 -24.61
CA ILE A 110 -45.81 56.54 -24.27
C ILE A 110 -45.75 58.04 -24.57
N GLU A 111 -44.69 58.74 -24.14
CA GLU A 111 -44.57 60.19 -24.37
C GLU A 111 -44.35 60.51 -25.86
N SER A 112 -43.63 59.65 -26.58
CA SER A 112 -43.48 59.76 -28.04
C SER A 112 -44.82 59.63 -28.77
N ALA A 113 -45.68 58.71 -28.34
CA ALA A 113 -47.04 58.58 -28.89
C ALA A 113 -47.88 59.81 -28.58
N ARG A 114 -47.70 60.41 -27.40
CA ARG A 114 -48.40 61.63 -26.97
C ARG A 114 -48.00 62.87 -27.79
N ALA A 115 -46.74 62.95 -28.24
CA ALA A 115 -46.24 64.02 -29.10
C ALA A 115 -46.68 63.90 -30.58
N GLY A 116 -47.38 62.82 -30.95
CA GLY A 116 -47.94 62.63 -32.30
C GLY A 116 -46.87 62.56 -33.40
N GLU A 117 -47.04 63.33 -34.48
CA GLU A 117 -46.10 63.37 -35.62
C GLU A 117 -44.67 63.74 -35.21
N PHE A 118 -44.51 64.62 -34.21
CA PHE A 118 -43.20 65.08 -33.73
C PHE A 118 -42.44 64.02 -32.91
N GLY A 119 -43.14 62.99 -32.41
CA GLY A 119 -42.56 61.91 -31.60
C GLY A 119 -42.15 60.66 -32.37
N LYS A 120 -42.44 60.56 -33.68
CA LYS A 120 -42.20 59.34 -34.47
C LYS A 120 -40.75 58.82 -34.39
N GLY A 121 -39.76 59.71 -34.48
CA GLY A 121 -38.34 59.33 -34.38
C GLY A 121 -37.97 58.79 -33.00
N PHE A 122 -38.46 59.43 -31.93
CA PHE A 122 -38.24 58.97 -30.55
C PHE A 122 -38.95 57.65 -30.25
N SER A 123 -40.12 57.40 -30.87
CA SER A 123 -40.84 56.13 -30.71
C SER A 123 -40.04 54.93 -31.24
N VAL A 124 -39.29 55.10 -32.33
CA VAL A 124 -38.44 54.03 -32.89
C VAL A 124 -37.28 53.73 -31.93
N VAL A 125 -36.62 54.78 -31.42
CA VAL A 125 -35.53 54.63 -30.45
C VAL A 125 -36.01 53.96 -29.16
N ALA A 126 -37.17 54.37 -28.63
CA ALA A 126 -37.75 53.77 -27.44
C ALA A 126 -38.08 52.28 -27.64
N GLY A 127 -38.58 51.90 -28.82
CA GLY A 127 -38.80 50.49 -29.18
C GLY A 127 -37.51 49.67 -29.19
N GLU A 128 -36.43 50.21 -29.75
CA GLU A 128 -35.14 49.51 -29.80
C GLU A 128 -34.52 49.37 -28.40
N ILE A 129 -34.57 50.41 -27.56
CA ILE A 129 -34.11 50.32 -26.15
C ILE A 129 -34.91 49.26 -25.39
N ARG A 130 -36.22 49.19 -25.59
CA ARG A 130 -37.07 48.18 -24.95
C ARG A 130 -36.65 46.77 -25.36
N LYS A 131 -36.43 46.55 -26.66
CA LYS A 131 -35.96 45.28 -27.20
C LYS A 131 -34.59 44.88 -26.65
N LEU A 132 -33.62 45.81 -26.58
CA LEU A 132 -32.32 45.55 -25.95
C LEU A 132 -32.47 45.17 -24.47
N SER A 133 -33.38 45.83 -23.75
CA SER A 133 -33.63 45.54 -22.34
C SER A 133 -34.22 44.14 -22.14
N GLU A 134 -35.18 43.73 -22.98
CA GLU A 134 -35.74 42.37 -22.99
C GLU A 134 -34.66 41.31 -23.33
N GLN A 135 -33.84 41.54 -24.36
CA GLN A 135 -32.73 40.66 -24.72
C GLN A 135 -31.67 40.55 -23.60
N THR A 136 -31.43 41.64 -22.89
CA THR A 136 -30.52 41.65 -21.73
C THR A 136 -31.06 40.76 -20.61
N LYS A 137 -32.37 40.83 -20.30
CA LYS A 137 -32.99 39.94 -19.30
C LYS A 137 -32.91 38.46 -19.68
N GLU A 138 -33.14 38.14 -20.95
CA GLU A 138 -33.01 36.76 -21.45
C GLU A 138 -31.57 36.25 -21.30
N SER A 139 -30.59 37.07 -21.67
CA SER A 139 -29.17 36.74 -21.52
C SER A 139 -28.79 36.50 -20.07
N ILE A 140 -29.25 37.36 -19.14
CA ILE A 140 -29.02 37.20 -17.70
C ILE A 140 -29.64 35.90 -17.16
N SER A 141 -30.85 35.54 -17.61
CA SER A 141 -31.49 34.28 -17.24
C SER A 141 -30.63 33.07 -17.65
N ASN A 142 -30.03 33.11 -18.85
CA ASN A 142 -29.13 32.06 -19.30
C ASN A 142 -27.83 32.01 -18.47
N VAL A 143 -27.25 33.17 -18.13
CA VAL A 143 -26.07 33.24 -17.25
C VAL A 143 -26.40 32.69 -15.85
N THR A 144 -27.57 33.01 -15.31
CA THR A 144 -28.03 32.49 -14.00
C THR A 144 -28.02 30.97 -13.97
N LYS A 145 -28.57 30.32 -15.00
CA LYS A 145 -28.56 28.85 -15.13
C LYS A 145 -27.14 28.26 -15.19
N LEU A 146 -26.20 28.96 -15.84
CA LEU A 146 -24.80 28.52 -15.89
C LEU A 146 -24.13 28.61 -14.52
N VAL A 147 -24.44 29.65 -13.76
CA VAL A 147 -23.94 29.84 -12.39
C VAL A 147 -24.52 28.79 -11.44
N GLU A 148 -25.83 28.51 -11.52
CA GLU A 148 -26.47 27.42 -10.77
C GLU A 148 -25.81 26.07 -11.06
N LYS A 149 -25.59 25.74 -12.34
CA LYS A 149 -24.89 24.51 -12.73
C LYS A 149 -23.44 24.47 -12.21
N THR A 150 -22.76 25.62 -12.18
CA THR A 150 -21.40 25.72 -11.62
C THR A 150 -21.42 25.40 -10.12
N ASN A 151 -22.41 25.91 -9.38
CA ASN A 151 -22.59 25.59 -7.96
C ASN A 151 -22.84 24.11 -7.71
N GLU A 152 -23.70 23.48 -8.51
CA GLU A 152 -23.93 22.04 -8.44
C GLU A 152 -22.64 21.24 -8.66
N GLN A 153 -21.81 21.65 -9.63
CA GLN A 153 -20.51 21.02 -9.89
C GLN A 153 -19.53 21.20 -8.72
N ILE A 154 -19.50 22.38 -8.09
CA ILE A 154 -18.66 22.65 -6.90
C ILE A 154 -19.04 21.69 -5.76
N ILE A 155 -20.34 21.54 -5.49
CA ILE A 155 -20.84 20.62 -4.45
C ILE A 155 -20.44 19.17 -4.76
N HIS A 156 -20.57 18.76 -6.03
CA HIS A 156 -20.17 17.41 -6.45
C HIS A 156 -18.67 17.17 -6.25
N VAL A 157 -17.81 18.14 -6.59
CA VAL A 157 -16.37 18.05 -6.37
C VAL A 157 -16.05 17.95 -4.88
N SER A 158 -16.67 18.78 -4.04
CA SER A 158 -16.51 18.73 -2.59
C SER A 158 -16.85 17.35 -2.00
N SER A 159 -18.00 16.78 -2.38
CA SER A 159 -18.38 15.42 -1.95
C SER A 159 -17.41 14.35 -2.45
N SER A 160 -16.89 14.50 -3.67
CA SER A 160 -15.89 13.56 -4.22
C SER A 160 -14.59 13.62 -3.41
N VAL A 161 -14.16 14.80 -2.98
CA VAL A 161 -12.96 14.95 -2.14
C VAL A 161 -13.15 14.32 -0.76
N GLU A 162 -14.33 14.46 -0.13
CA GLU A 162 -14.63 13.79 1.14
C GLU A 162 -14.52 12.25 1.02
N GLN A 163 -15.04 11.68 -0.07
CA GLN A 163 -14.92 10.25 -0.34
C GLN A 163 -13.47 9.82 -0.53
N ILE A 164 -12.68 10.57 -1.30
CA ILE A 164 -11.25 10.28 -1.49
C ILE A 164 -10.51 10.38 -0.16
N SER A 165 -10.86 11.35 0.70
CA SER A 165 -10.28 11.49 2.04
C SER A 165 -10.50 10.24 2.89
N SER A 166 -11.71 9.69 2.89
CA SER A 166 -12.00 8.40 3.57
C SER A 166 -11.13 7.27 3.03
N LEU A 167 -11.02 7.15 1.70
CA LEU A 167 -10.22 6.10 1.06
C LEU A 167 -8.72 6.23 1.37
N VAL A 168 -8.20 7.46 1.47
CA VAL A 168 -6.81 7.71 1.86
C VAL A 168 -6.57 7.32 3.32
N SER A 169 -7.53 7.60 4.21
CA SER A 169 -7.47 7.16 5.61
C SER A 169 -7.44 5.63 5.71
N GLU A 170 -8.39 4.95 5.06
CA GLU A 170 -8.44 3.48 5.04
C GLU A 170 -7.17 2.87 4.42
N GLY A 171 -6.65 3.49 3.36
CA GLY A 171 -5.39 3.09 2.74
C GLY A 171 -4.22 3.19 3.71
N THR A 172 -4.15 4.27 4.50
CA THR A 172 -3.10 4.49 5.50
C THR A 172 -3.17 3.44 6.62
N ASP A 173 -4.36 3.12 7.11
CA ASP A 173 -4.56 2.09 8.12
C ASP A 173 -4.14 0.69 7.63
N SER A 174 -4.54 0.34 6.39
CA SER A 174 -4.14 -0.92 5.75
C SER A 174 -2.63 -1.04 5.58
N MET A 175 -1.98 0.07 5.24
CA MET A 175 -0.51 0.12 5.16
C MET A 175 0.17 -0.03 6.51
N HIS A 176 -0.40 0.53 7.57
CA HIS A 176 0.12 0.36 8.93
C HIS A 176 0.05 -1.12 9.36
N ALA A 177 -1.08 -1.80 9.10
CA ALA A 177 -1.21 -3.23 9.33
C ALA A 177 -0.20 -4.05 8.50
N THR A 178 0.05 -3.65 7.25
CA THR A 178 1.04 -4.31 6.40
C THR A 178 2.47 -4.13 6.92
N ASP A 179 2.80 -2.96 7.48
CA ASP A 179 4.11 -2.73 8.12
C ASP A 179 4.31 -3.65 9.33
N GLN A 180 3.26 -3.86 10.14
CA GLN A 180 3.30 -4.82 11.25
C GLN A 180 3.60 -6.25 10.78
N TYR A 181 2.97 -6.72 9.70
CA TYR A 181 3.29 -8.04 9.14
C TYR A 181 4.75 -8.14 8.68
N PHE A 182 5.31 -7.10 8.06
CA PHE A 182 6.73 -7.11 7.70
C PHE A 182 7.65 -7.10 8.93
N GLN A 183 7.28 -6.41 10.01
CA GLN A 183 8.02 -6.46 11.27
C GLN A 183 8.04 -7.87 11.86
N GLU A 184 6.90 -8.56 11.84
CA GLU A 184 6.80 -9.95 12.28
C GLU A 184 7.66 -10.87 11.41
N ILE A 185 7.63 -10.73 10.09
CA ILE A 185 8.49 -11.51 9.18
C ILE A 185 9.97 -11.31 9.50
N VAL A 186 10.42 -10.07 9.71
CA VAL A 186 11.82 -9.79 10.07
C VAL A 186 12.19 -10.49 11.38
N LYS A 187 11.32 -10.42 12.39
CA LYS A 187 11.53 -11.10 13.68
C LYS A 187 11.60 -12.61 13.53
N ASP A 188 10.67 -13.21 12.78
CA ASP A 188 10.62 -14.66 12.56
C ASP A 188 11.83 -15.17 11.76
N MET A 189 12.30 -14.40 10.77
CA MET A 189 13.52 -14.73 10.04
C MET A 189 14.76 -14.62 10.93
N SER A 190 14.81 -13.65 11.85
CA SER A 190 15.88 -13.57 12.85
C SER A 190 15.92 -14.83 13.74
N ASN A 191 14.77 -15.25 14.26
CA ASN A 191 14.64 -16.46 15.06
C ASN A 191 15.04 -17.72 14.26
N SER A 192 14.64 -17.80 12.99
CA SER A 192 15.00 -18.90 12.10
C SER A 192 16.52 -19.00 11.88
N LYS A 193 17.21 -17.87 11.69
CA LYS A 193 18.69 -17.83 11.61
C LYS A 193 19.33 -18.35 12.90
N GLU A 194 18.82 -17.93 14.07
CA GLU A 194 19.33 -18.42 15.36
C GLU A 194 19.12 -19.93 15.52
N GLN A 195 17.94 -20.44 15.14
CA GLN A 195 17.64 -21.86 15.23
C GLN A 195 18.51 -22.71 14.29
N ASN A 196 18.73 -22.25 13.05
CA ASN A 196 19.66 -22.90 12.14
C ASN A 196 21.10 -22.91 12.69
N LYS A 197 21.53 -21.82 13.36
CA LYS A 197 22.83 -21.78 14.02
C LYS A 197 22.93 -22.78 15.18
N LYS A 198 21.86 -22.97 15.96
CA LYS A 198 21.81 -24.00 17.01
C LYS A 198 21.93 -25.41 16.42
N ILE A 199 21.23 -25.68 15.31
CA ILE A 199 21.32 -26.96 14.60
C ILE A 199 22.76 -27.23 14.13
N GLU A 200 23.44 -26.23 13.56
CA GLU A 200 24.85 -26.37 13.16
C GLU A 200 25.74 -26.77 14.35
N ASN A 201 25.61 -26.09 15.49
CA ASN A 201 26.40 -26.36 16.69
C ASN A 201 26.11 -27.75 17.29
N GLU A 202 24.84 -28.18 17.32
CA GLU A 202 24.44 -29.51 17.78
C GLU A 202 25.02 -30.61 16.88
N LEU A 203 25.03 -30.40 15.55
CA LEU A 203 25.60 -31.35 14.60
C LEU A 203 27.12 -31.45 14.69
N GLU A 204 27.82 -30.36 15.00
CA GLU A 204 29.25 -30.41 15.32
C GLU A 204 29.50 -31.30 16.54
N THR A 205 28.66 -31.19 17.58
CA THR A 205 28.74 -32.04 18.77
C THR A 205 28.45 -33.50 18.44
N ILE A 206 27.42 -33.78 17.63
CA ILE A 206 27.09 -35.14 17.17
C ILE A 206 28.24 -35.73 16.35
N SER A 207 28.90 -34.94 15.49
CA SER A 207 30.07 -35.37 14.72
C SER A 207 31.22 -35.82 15.62
N GLN A 208 31.49 -35.10 16.71
CA GLN A 208 32.51 -35.48 17.70
C GLN A 208 32.16 -36.79 18.43
N VAL A 209 30.89 -36.96 18.81
CA VAL A 209 30.41 -38.19 19.45
C VAL A 209 30.52 -39.38 18.48
N MET A 210 30.08 -39.22 17.23
CA MET A 210 30.21 -40.27 16.20
C MET A 210 31.66 -40.71 15.98
N LYS A 211 32.60 -39.75 15.96
CA LYS A 211 34.03 -40.06 15.84
C LYS A 211 34.52 -40.91 17.02
N SER A 212 34.11 -40.57 18.24
CA SER A 212 34.48 -41.32 19.45
C SER A 212 33.93 -42.75 19.41
N ILE A 213 32.67 -42.93 19.01
CA ILE A 213 32.06 -44.27 18.88
C ILE A 213 32.74 -45.06 17.76
N GLN A 214 33.18 -44.41 16.67
CA GLN A 214 33.92 -45.07 15.60
C GLN A 214 35.25 -45.64 16.10
N ASP A 215 35.98 -44.86 16.91
CA ASP A 215 37.25 -45.26 17.51
C ASP A 215 37.04 -46.43 18.52
N ASP A 216 35.99 -46.36 19.35
CA ASP A 216 35.60 -47.43 20.28
C ASP A 216 35.24 -48.71 19.52
N SER A 217 34.43 -48.60 18.46
CA SER A 217 34.04 -49.72 17.60
C SER A 217 35.27 -50.37 16.95
N SER A 218 36.21 -49.58 16.44
CA SER A 218 37.46 -50.08 15.88
C SER A 218 38.27 -50.86 16.93
N THR A 219 38.30 -50.37 18.16
CA THR A 219 38.96 -51.04 19.29
C THR A 219 38.28 -52.37 19.65
N MET A 220 36.95 -52.42 19.62
CA MET A 220 36.17 -53.65 19.83
C MET A 220 36.45 -54.70 18.75
N ALA A 221 36.54 -54.30 17.48
CA ALA A 221 36.89 -55.21 16.38
C ALA A 221 38.28 -55.81 16.58
N LEU A 222 39.28 -54.98 16.91
CA LEU A 222 40.64 -55.45 17.20
C LEU A 222 40.68 -56.41 18.40
N THR A 223 39.87 -56.14 19.44
CA THR A 223 39.78 -57.01 20.62
C THR A 223 39.13 -58.35 20.27
N ALA A 224 38.09 -58.35 19.44
CA ALA A 224 37.46 -59.56 18.93
C ALA A 224 38.45 -60.43 18.13
N ASP A 225 39.21 -59.82 17.21
CA ASP A 225 40.22 -60.51 16.41
C ASP A 225 41.32 -61.12 17.28
N ASN A 226 41.80 -60.40 18.28
CA ASN A 226 42.81 -60.89 19.22
C ASN A 226 42.32 -62.07 20.05
N LEU A 227 41.09 -62.02 20.58
CA LEU A 227 40.48 -63.14 21.29
C LEU A 227 40.34 -64.37 20.40
N GLN A 228 39.97 -64.18 19.13
CA GLN A 228 39.85 -65.27 18.17
C GLN A 228 41.20 -65.90 17.83
N LEU A 229 42.27 -65.09 17.73
CA LEU A 229 43.65 -65.56 17.55
C LEU A 229 44.15 -66.34 18.77
N GLU A 230 43.92 -65.87 20.00
CA GLU A 230 44.32 -66.57 21.22
C GLU A 230 43.61 -67.91 21.41
N LEU A 231 42.34 -68.01 21.03
CA LEU A 231 41.57 -69.27 21.13
C LEU A 231 41.94 -70.31 20.07
N ASN A 232 42.58 -69.89 18.98
CA ASN A 232 43.04 -70.75 17.90
C ASN A 232 44.50 -71.23 18.07
N ARG A 233 45.20 -70.78 19.13
CA ARG A 233 46.53 -71.26 19.54
C ARG A 233 46.42 -72.41 20.53
#